data_AF-A0A292PN69-F1
#
_entry.id   AF-A0A292PN69-F1
#
_cell.length_a   1.000
_cell.length_b   1.000
_cell.length_c   1.000
_cell.angle_alpha   90.00
_cell.angle_beta   90.00
_cell.angle_gamma   90.00
#
_symmetry.space_group_name_H-M   'P 1'
#
loop_
_entity.id
_entity.type
_entity.pdbx_description
1 polymer ?
#
loop_
_entity_poly.entity_id
_entity_poly.type
_entity_poly.pdbx_seq_one_letter_code
_entity_poly.pdbx_strand_id
1 'polypeptide(L)'
;MSSEKPTLRDHRKSSTITGLFSRKRDELTEQSVGKKNADLDVVSPQSLPDEQCNVKPEDPCGIGAEDINASDALTELYEGKKPSDLELVSPQNRLSGPCGAGPEASCEIVSHNMKHDAPHPLGDTIEQEALCNSLAMTISVDKPGGLCIETLLARIDKLEKQSTEDAKALMSQSKIIDSLQWRGICRDGQVTALAASSGPYIYRRNYFLSIFNRDKLGTATDTDLGIIGAGTQSVEGGDAMVDATLYIGPMRRRDFTTFLRLYGFMPEVVRQFVRPETIHILNIHAGVLASQHKMGSETFYRLFAKFVQAFSKAGIKGEEDYYKGKPTDVTHAYWKFLDCINAEVVDTGVGRETRFAE
;
A
#
# COMPACT_ATOMS: atom_id res chain seq x y z
N MET A 1 -2.39 -63.65 20.51
CA MET A 1 -3.01 -62.90 19.39
C MET A 1 -1.92 -62.06 18.77
N SER A 2 -1.29 -62.58 17.73
CA SER A 2 -0.17 -61.96 17.03
C SER A 2 -0.72 -61.07 15.93
N SER A 3 -0.38 -59.78 15.95
CA SER A 3 -0.76 -58.79 14.94
C SER A 3 0.45 -58.52 14.06
N GLU A 4 0.39 -59.00 12.82
CA GLU A 4 1.33 -58.73 11.75
C GLU A 4 1.14 -57.30 11.21
N LYS A 5 2.24 -56.58 11.01
CA LYS A 5 2.29 -55.30 10.29
C LYS A 5 2.49 -55.55 8.79
N PRO A 6 1.77 -54.85 7.89
CA PRO A 6 2.09 -54.92 6.47
C PRO A 6 3.15 -53.88 6.09
N THR A 7 4.20 -54.37 5.44
CA THR A 7 5.23 -53.66 4.69
C THR A 7 4.65 -52.96 3.46
N LEU A 8 4.89 -51.65 3.33
CA LEU A 8 4.52 -50.86 2.16
C LEU A 8 5.69 -50.76 1.18
N ARG A 9 5.42 -51.13 -0.07
CA ARG A 9 6.35 -51.26 -1.19
C ARG A 9 6.78 -49.90 -1.75
N ASP A 10 8.05 -49.90 -2.10
CA ASP A 10 8.79 -48.93 -2.90
C ASP A 10 8.38 -49.02 -4.38
N HIS A 11 8.04 -47.88 -5.01
CA HIS A 11 7.90 -47.76 -6.46
C HIS A 11 8.55 -46.48 -6.99
N ARG A 12 9.81 -46.68 -7.42
CA ARG A 12 10.59 -46.05 -8.49
C ARG A 12 9.77 -45.41 -9.64
N LYS A 13 10.19 -44.20 -10.07
CA LYS A 13 10.56 -43.74 -11.45
C LYS A 13 10.43 -42.21 -11.52
N SER A 14 11.52 -41.43 -11.56
CA SER A 14 12.37 -41.10 -12.72
C SER A 14 11.62 -40.39 -13.86
N SER A 15 11.81 -39.07 -13.98
CA SER A 15 11.65 -38.32 -15.23
C SER A 15 12.46 -37.02 -15.16
N THR A 16 13.71 -37.13 -15.56
CA THR A 16 14.57 -36.02 -16.00
C THR A 16 13.99 -35.39 -17.25
N ILE A 17 13.69 -34.09 -17.23
CA ILE A 17 13.45 -33.31 -18.45
C ILE A 17 14.54 -32.24 -18.53
N THR A 18 15.51 -32.54 -19.39
CA THR A 18 16.53 -31.62 -19.88
C THR A 18 16.03 -31.04 -21.20
N GLY A 19 15.88 -29.72 -21.30
CA GLY A 19 15.62 -29.02 -22.56
C GLY A 19 16.14 -27.58 -22.47
N LEU A 20 17.38 -27.33 -22.88
CA LEU A 20 17.73 -26.79 -24.21
C LEU A 20 16.97 -25.51 -24.58
N PHE A 21 17.44 -24.37 -24.03
CA PHE A 21 17.30 -23.07 -24.68
C PHE A 21 18.70 -22.51 -24.94
N SER A 22 19.19 -22.74 -26.16
CA SER A 22 20.25 -21.96 -26.79
C SER A 22 19.63 -21.26 -27.99
N ARG A 23 19.58 -19.92 -27.99
CA ARG A 23 19.90 -19.10 -29.16
C ARG A 23 19.77 -17.60 -28.90
N LYS A 24 20.85 -16.92 -29.30
CA LYS A 24 20.94 -15.57 -29.87
C LYS A 24 20.62 -14.40 -28.95
N ARG A 25 21.69 -13.72 -28.54
CA ARG A 25 21.71 -12.26 -28.55
C ARG A 25 23.03 -11.82 -29.18
N ASP A 26 22.93 -11.51 -30.46
CA ASP A 26 24.01 -10.91 -31.25
C ASP A 26 24.15 -9.43 -30.86
N GLU A 27 25.40 -8.99 -31.00
CA GLU A 27 25.99 -7.66 -30.94
C GLU A 27 25.10 -6.52 -31.46
N LEU A 28 25.04 -5.41 -30.72
CA LEU A 28 24.82 -4.08 -31.28
C LEU A 28 25.76 -3.07 -30.61
N THR A 29 26.86 -2.88 -31.33
CA THR A 29 27.75 -1.75 -31.57
C THR A 29 27.43 -0.40 -30.90
N GLU A 30 28.48 0.17 -30.33
CA GLU A 30 28.65 1.57 -29.95
C GLU A 30 28.37 2.54 -31.11
N GLN A 31 27.63 3.61 -30.84
CA GLN A 31 27.76 4.87 -31.59
C GLN A 31 27.79 6.04 -30.60
N SER A 32 29.00 6.56 -30.43
CA SER A 32 29.28 7.87 -29.85
C SER A 32 28.81 8.97 -30.80
N VAL A 33 27.92 9.86 -30.34
CA VAL A 33 27.68 11.15 -30.97
C VAL A 33 27.94 12.23 -29.94
N GLY A 34 29.08 12.90 -30.10
CA GLY A 34 29.40 14.12 -29.38
C GLY A 34 28.49 15.25 -29.83
N LYS A 35 27.87 15.93 -28.86
CA LYS A 35 27.31 17.27 -29.05
C LYS A 35 27.95 18.22 -28.05
N LYS A 36 28.73 19.15 -28.62
CA LYS A 36 29.22 20.37 -27.98
C LYS A 36 28.00 21.27 -27.72
N ASN A 37 27.78 21.65 -26.46
CA ASN A 37 26.87 22.74 -26.13
C ASN A 37 27.70 23.94 -25.69
N ALA A 38 27.38 25.06 -26.33
CA ALA A 38 27.99 26.36 -26.20
C ALA A 38 27.58 27.07 -24.90
N ASP A 39 28.41 28.05 -24.58
CA ASP A 39 28.33 29.02 -23.50
C ASP A 39 26.92 29.58 -23.27
N LEU A 40 26.52 29.60 -21.99
CA LEU A 40 25.45 30.44 -21.48
C LEU A 40 26.00 31.23 -20.29
N ASP A 41 26.01 32.55 -20.46
CA ASP A 41 26.48 33.55 -19.52
C ASP A 41 25.77 33.46 -18.16
N VAL A 42 26.58 33.36 -17.12
CA VAL A 42 26.16 33.44 -15.72
C VAL A 42 25.99 34.91 -15.34
N VAL A 43 24.74 35.35 -15.19
CA VAL A 43 24.40 36.62 -14.54
C VAL A 43 24.27 36.38 -13.04
N SER A 44 25.22 36.92 -12.27
CA SER A 44 25.21 36.99 -10.81
C SER A 44 24.02 37.81 -10.28
N PRO A 45 23.26 37.32 -9.31
CA PRO A 45 22.42 38.16 -8.47
C PRO A 45 23.23 38.72 -7.29
N GLN A 46 23.08 40.02 -7.10
CA GLN A 46 23.69 40.82 -6.06
C GLN A 46 23.26 40.38 -4.65
N SER A 47 24.25 40.37 -3.77
CA SER A 47 24.17 40.28 -2.31
C SER A 47 23.22 41.31 -1.69
N LEU A 48 22.30 40.83 -0.85
CA LEU A 48 21.55 41.62 0.13
C LEU A 48 22.16 41.43 1.53
N PRO A 49 22.05 42.44 2.43
CA PRO A 49 22.85 42.52 3.65
C PRO A 49 22.36 41.61 4.78
N ASP A 50 23.34 41.16 5.57
CA ASP A 50 23.22 40.36 6.79
C ASP A 50 22.39 41.07 7.87
N GLU A 51 21.23 40.48 8.21
CA GLU A 51 20.51 40.79 9.44
C GLU A 51 20.88 39.74 10.49
N GLN A 52 21.78 40.13 11.42
CA GLN A 52 22.23 39.30 12.53
C GLN A 52 21.11 39.13 13.57
N CYS A 53 20.37 38.02 13.51
CA CYS A 53 19.60 37.51 14.64
C CYS A 53 20.46 36.59 15.49
N ASN A 54 21.08 37.18 16.52
CA ASN A 54 21.86 36.47 17.53
C ASN A 54 20.89 35.83 18.55
N VAL A 55 20.33 34.66 18.22
CA VAL A 55 19.59 33.82 19.17
C VAL A 55 20.37 32.52 19.35
N LYS A 56 20.95 32.34 20.54
CA LYS A 56 21.56 31.08 20.95
C LYS A 56 20.52 29.96 20.85
N PRO A 57 20.77 28.87 20.11
CA PRO A 57 19.96 27.67 20.24
C PRO A 57 20.29 27.02 21.58
N GLU A 58 19.29 26.95 22.47
CA GLU A 58 19.36 26.03 23.60
C GLU A 58 19.16 24.62 23.08
N ASP A 59 20.15 23.75 23.32
CA ASP A 59 20.13 22.33 23.01
C ASP A 59 18.97 21.63 23.74
N PRO A 60 17.95 21.11 23.04
CA PRO A 60 16.94 20.30 23.67
C PRO A 60 17.30 18.81 23.51
N CYS A 61 17.67 18.20 24.63
CA CYS A 61 17.70 16.75 24.86
C CYS A 61 18.67 15.94 23.99
N GLY A 62 19.87 15.69 24.53
CA GLY A 62 20.67 14.54 24.17
C GLY A 62 19.97 13.24 24.58
N ILE A 63 19.11 12.72 23.70
CA ILE A 63 18.77 11.29 23.71
C ILE A 63 19.87 10.62 22.90
N GLY A 64 20.67 9.78 23.55
CA GLY A 64 21.65 8.96 22.85
C GLY A 64 20.93 8.16 21.77
N ALA A 65 21.33 8.35 20.52
CA ALA A 65 20.92 7.49 19.42
C ALA A 65 21.61 6.14 19.62
N GLU A 66 21.05 5.30 20.48
CA GLU A 66 21.25 3.87 20.33
C GLU A 66 20.57 3.50 19.00
N ASP A 67 21.37 3.00 18.06
CA ASP A 67 20.90 2.51 16.76
C ASP A 67 19.98 1.29 16.98
N ILE A 68 18.74 1.54 17.39
CA ILE A 68 17.70 0.51 17.40
C ILE A 68 17.47 0.18 15.94
N ASN A 69 18.05 -0.93 15.50
CA ASN A 69 17.85 -1.45 14.18
C ASN A 69 16.36 -1.81 14.02
N ALA A 70 15.63 -0.98 13.29
CA ALA A 70 14.19 -1.11 13.05
C ALA A 70 13.81 -2.52 12.55
N SER A 71 14.72 -3.21 11.83
CA SER A 71 14.47 -4.58 11.39
C SER A 71 14.38 -5.56 12.54
N ASP A 72 15.17 -5.37 13.60
CA ASP A 72 15.26 -6.33 14.70
C ASP A 72 14.02 -6.19 15.59
N ALA A 73 13.53 -4.97 15.80
CA ALA A 73 12.26 -4.71 16.49
C ALA A 73 11.04 -5.31 15.76
N LEU A 74 11.00 -5.27 14.42
CA LEU A 74 9.95 -5.93 13.64
C LEU A 74 10.10 -7.45 13.63
N THR A 75 11.34 -7.94 13.57
CA THR A 75 11.62 -9.38 13.59
C THR A 75 11.20 -9.99 14.93
N GLU A 76 11.52 -9.34 16.05
CA GLU A 76 11.03 -9.76 17.38
C GLU A 76 9.50 -9.71 17.49
N LEU A 77 8.85 -8.73 16.85
CA LEU A 77 7.39 -8.62 16.83
C LEU A 77 6.73 -9.85 16.16
N TYR A 78 7.34 -10.34 15.08
CA TYR A 78 6.75 -11.40 14.25
C TYR A 78 7.26 -12.80 14.57
N GLU A 79 8.49 -12.92 15.03
CA GLU A 79 9.11 -14.21 15.39
C GLU A 79 8.91 -14.56 16.88
N GLY A 80 8.57 -13.58 17.72
CA GLY A 80 8.60 -13.71 19.18
C GLY A 80 7.37 -14.34 19.85
N LYS A 81 6.20 -14.39 19.21
CA LYS A 81 4.99 -15.01 19.81
C LYS A 81 4.08 -15.61 18.75
N LYS A 82 3.67 -16.87 18.96
CA LYS A 82 2.50 -17.40 18.28
C LYS A 82 1.31 -16.47 18.57
N PRO A 83 0.51 -16.06 17.56
CA PRO A 83 -0.72 -15.29 17.77
C PRO A 83 -1.76 -15.99 18.68
N SER A 84 -1.49 -17.23 19.11
CA SER A 84 -2.32 -18.01 20.03
C SER A 84 -2.43 -17.42 21.44
N ASP A 85 -1.48 -16.59 21.87
CA ASP A 85 -1.43 -16.06 23.26
C ASP A 85 -1.78 -14.56 23.35
N LEU A 86 -2.14 -13.92 22.23
CA LEU A 86 -2.88 -12.66 22.27
C LEU A 86 -4.36 -13.02 22.48
N GLU A 87 -4.72 -13.36 23.72
CA GLU A 87 -6.11 -13.29 24.15
C GLU A 87 -6.61 -11.90 23.80
N LEU A 88 -7.48 -11.83 22.78
CA LEU A 88 -8.36 -10.70 22.54
C LEU A 88 -9.17 -10.52 23.82
N VAL A 89 -8.68 -9.69 24.74
CA VAL A 89 -9.45 -9.22 25.89
C VAL A 89 -10.61 -8.44 25.31
N SER A 90 -11.74 -9.13 25.15
CA SER A 90 -13.01 -8.53 24.74
C SER A 90 -13.35 -7.45 25.76
N PRO A 91 -13.49 -6.16 25.37
CA PRO A 91 -13.80 -5.11 26.31
C PRO A 91 -15.28 -5.18 26.64
N GLN A 92 -15.64 -5.96 27.65
CA GLN A 92 -16.95 -5.89 28.29
C GLN A 92 -16.88 -5.01 29.54
N ASN A 93 -17.67 -3.93 29.48
CA ASN A 93 -18.32 -3.24 30.60
C ASN A 93 -17.45 -2.72 31.75
N ARG A 94 -17.01 -1.46 31.61
CA ARG A 94 -17.03 -0.49 32.73
C ARG A 94 -17.51 0.88 32.25
N LEU A 95 -18.82 1.07 32.25
CA LEU A 95 -19.47 2.38 32.21
C LEU A 95 -20.19 2.59 33.54
N SER A 96 -19.81 3.62 34.29
CA SER A 96 -20.74 4.51 35.02
C SER A 96 -19.98 5.61 35.76
N GLY A 97 -20.17 6.84 35.30
CA GLY A 97 -19.85 8.08 36.02
C GLY A 97 -20.47 9.26 35.25
N PRO A 98 -21.40 10.03 35.84
CA PRO A 98 -22.12 11.07 35.11
C PRO A 98 -21.28 12.35 35.07
N CYS A 99 -20.83 12.76 33.88
CA CYS A 99 -20.28 14.09 33.66
C CYS A 99 -21.36 15.01 33.06
N GLY A 100 -21.56 16.13 33.76
CA GLY A 100 -22.63 17.08 33.55
C GLY A 100 -22.60 17.81 32.21
N ALA A 101 -23.80 18.24 31.83
CA ALA A 101 -24.09 19.04 30.66
C ALA A 101 -23.42 20.43 30.72
N GLY A 102 -22.76 20.81 29.63
CA GLY A 102 -22.33 22.17 29.30
C GLY A 102 -22.81 22.54 27.90
N PRO A 103 -23.00 23.83 27.61
CA PRO A 103 -23.96 24.30 26.61
C PRO A 103 -23.46 24.16 25.16
N GLU A 104 -24.38 23.73 24.30
CA GLU A 104 -24.24 23.66 22.85
C GLU A 104 -24.09 25.06 22.25
N ALA A 105 -22.97 25.29 21.55
CA ALA A 105 -22.79 26.40 20.65
C ALA A 105 -23.06 25.90 19.21
N SER A 106 -24.25 26.22 18.71
CA SER A 106 -24.66 25.92 17.33
C SER A 106 -23.99 26.91 16.37
N CYS A 107 -23.04 26.43 15.56
CA CYS A 107 -22.57 27.16 14.38
C CYS A 107 -23.51 26.87 13.21
N GLU A 108 -24.33 27.87 12.83
CA GLU A 108 -25.05 27.88 11.55
C GLU A 108 -24.04 27.94 10.40
N ILE A 109 -23.92 26.83 9.67
CA ILE A 109 -23.22 26.78 8.39
C ILE A 109 -24.21 27.23 7.31
N VAL A 110 -24.02 28.44 6.80
CA VAL A 110 -24.75 28.97 5.64
C VAL A 110 -24.30 28.19 4.41
N SER A 111 -25.18 27.32 3.92
CA SER A 111 -24.98 26.51 2.72
C SER A 111 -25.16 27.38 1.47
N HIS A 112 -24.05 27.88 0.90
CA HIS A 112 -24.07 28.54 -0.41
C HIS A 112 -24.21 27.49 -1.52
N ASN A 113 -25.41 27.40 -2.09
CA ASN A 113 -25.70 26.68 -3.32
C ASN A 113 -24.95 27.32 -4.50
N MET A 114 -23.82 26.71 -4.90
CA MET A 114 -23.21 26.98 -6.21
C MET A 114 -23.68 25.92 -7.22
N LYS A 115 -24.53 26.35 -8.15
CA LYS A 115 -24.85 25.63 -9.38
C LYS A 115 -23.57 25.50 -10.20
N HIS A 116 -23.16 24.26 -10.49
CA HIS A 116 -22.21 23.96 -11.54
C HIS A 116 -22.92 23.10 -12.60
N ASP A 117 -23.50 23.79 -13.59
CA ASP A 117 -23.76 23.22 -14.90
C ASP A 117 -22.44 23.22 -15.67
N ALA A 118 -21.83 22.04 -15.79
CA ALA A 118 -20.79 21.77 -16.78
C ALA A 118 -21.00 20.34 -17.30
N PRO A 119 -21.45 20.16 -18.55
CA PRO A 119 -21.48 18.83 -19.17
C PRO A 119 -20.04 18.41 -19.48
N HIS A 120 -19.52 17.45 -18.72
CA HIS A 120 -18.27 16.77 -19.08
C HIS A 120 -18.56 15.71 -20.16
N PRO A 121 -17.91 15.78 -21.33
CA PRO A 121 -18.00 14.76 -22.37
C PRO A 121 -17.08 13.60 -21.98
N LEU A 122 -17.57 12.69 -21.15
CA LEU A 122 -16.91 11.41 -20.88
C LEU A 122 -17.82 10.20 -21.15
N GLY A 123 -19.01 10.43 -21.72
CA GLY A 123 -19.96 9.39 -22.11
C GLY A 123 -19.76 8.82 -23.51
N ASP A 124 -19.03 9.51 -24.40
CA ASP A 124 -19.12 9.25 -25.85
C ASP A 124 -17.99 8.39 -26.42
N THR A 125 -17.14 7.78 -25.58
CA THR A 125 -16.12 6.81 -26.05
C THR A 125 -16.43 5.36 -25.64
N ILE A 126 -17.66 5.12 -25.16
CA ILE A 126 -18.25 3.77 -25.04
C ILE A 126 -19.47 3.69 -25.98
N GLU A 127 -19.39 4.34 -27.14
CA GLU A 127 -20.21 3.91 -28.27
C GLU A 127 -19.39 2.90 -29.09
N GLN A 128 -19.89 1.66 -29.08
CA GLN A 128 -19.70 0.69 -30.16
C GLN A 128 -18.43 -0.17 -30.18
N GLU A 129 -17.94 -0.63 -29.02
CA GLU A 129 -17.62 -2.07 -28.96
C GLU A 129 -18.94 -2.82 -28.80
N ALA A 130 -19.66 -2.90 -29.93
CA ALA A 130 -20.66 -3.92 -30.12
C ALA A 130 -19.94 -5.25 -29.91
N LEU A 131 -20.08 -5.80 -28.70
CA LEU A 131 -19.92 -7.21 -28.41
C LEU A 131 -20.71 -7.93 -29.50
N CYS A 132 -19.98 -8.34 -30.55
CA CYS A 132 -20.47 -9.25 -31.56
C CYS A 132 -20.71 -10.59 -30.86
N ASN A 133 -21.82 -10.68 -30.12
CA ASN A 133 -22.51 -11.92 -29.80
C ASN A 133 -23.15 -12.51 -31.09
N SER A 134 -22.53 -12.29 -32.26
CA SER A 134 -22.82 -12.98 -33.52
C SER A 134 -22.11 -14.34 -33.60
N LEU A 135 -21.46 -14.79 -32.52
CA LEU A 135 -20.94 -16.16 -32.43
C LEU A 135 -21.94 -17.16 -31.83
N ALA A 136 -23.25 -16.87 -31.92
CA ALA A 136 -24.20 -17.93 -32.24
C ALA A 136 -23.98 -18.35 -33.71
N MET A 137 -22.77 -18.81 -34.02
CA MET A 137 -22.44 -19.39 -35.30
C MET A 137 -22.96 -20.81 -35.26
N THR A 138 -24.29 -20.94 -35.40
CA THR A 138 -24.99 -22.20 -35.57
C THR A 138 -24.25 -22.94 -36.67
N ILE A 139 -23.56 -24.02 -36.30
CA ILE A 139 -22.96 -24.94 -37.27
C ILE A 139 -24.15 -25.66 -37.90
N SER A 140 -24.81 -25.03 -38.88
CA SER A 140 -25.80 -25.70 -39.71
C SER A 140 -25.01 -26.67 -40.58
N VAL A 141 -25.02 -27.94 -40.18
CA VAL A 141 -24.47 -29.05 -40.96
C VAL A 141 -25.54 -29.44 -42.00
N ASP A 142 -25.99 -28.48 -42.81
CA ASP A 142 -27.11 -28.74 -43.72
C ASP A 142 -26.68 -29.47 -45.00
N LYS A 143 -25.39 -29.85 -45.12
CA LYS A 143 -24.89 -30.65 -46.25
C LYS A 143 -23.89 -31.72 -45.80
N PRO A 144 -24.20 -33.03 -46.00
CA PRO A 144 -23.21 -34.10 -45.85
C PRO A 144 -22.09 -33.89 -46.89
N GLY A 145 -20.91 -33.48 -46.40
CA GLY A 145 -19.69 -33.32 -47.23
C GLY A 145 -18.94 -31.98 -47.12
N GLY A 146 -19.35 -31.03 -46.26
CA GLY A 146 -18.88 -29.63 -46.34
C GLY A 146 -17.74 -29.16 -45.42
N LEU A 147 -17.23 -29.97 -44.48
CA LEU A 147 -16.15 -29.55 -43.56
C LEU A 147 -14.81 -30.13 -43.98
N CYS A 148 -14.11 -29.40 -44.83
CA CYS A 148 -12.72 -29.67 -45.20
C CYS A 148 -11.83 -29.45 -43.95
N ILE A 149 -10.89 -30.36 -43.69
CA ILE A 149 -9.94 -30.26 -42.56
C ILE A 149 -9.14 -28.95 -42.64
N GLU A 150 -8.81 -28.53 -43.85
CA GLU A 150 -8.11 -27.29 -44.18
C GLU A 150 -8.88 -26.05 -43.70
N THR A 151 -10.22 -26.05 -43.83
CA THR A 151 -11.07 -24.96 -43.35
C THR A 151 -11.10 -24.90 -41.82
N LEU A 152 -11.04 -26.05 -41.15
CA LEU A 152 -10.95 -26.11 -39.69
C LEU A 152 -9.60 -25.60 -39.19
N LEU A 153 -8.50 -26.03 -39.80
CA LEU A 153 -7.15 -25.58 -39.45
C LEU A 153 -7.00 -24.07 -39.63
N ALA A 154 -7.45 -23.51 -40.76
CA ALA A 154 -7.41 -22.07 -40.99
C ALA A 154 -8.23 -21.28 -39.94
N ARG A 155 -9.31 -21.88 -39.42
CA ARG A 155 -10.12 -21.28 -38.35
C ARG A 155 -9.41 -21.33 -37.01
N ILE A 156 -8.71 -22.43 -36.70
CA ILE A 156 -7.89 -22.55 -35.49
C ILE A 156 -6.79 -21.49 -35.50
N ASP A 157 -6.02 -21.37 -36.59
CA ASP A 157 -4.96 -20.37 -36.73
C ASP A 157 -5.51 -18.94 -36.54
N LYS A 158 -6.69 -18.67 -37.10
CA LYS A 158 -7.36 -17.37 -36.93
C LYS A 158 -7.75 -17.11 -35.46
N LEU A 159 -8.30 -18.11 -34.77
CA LEU A 159 -8.69 -18.00 -33.36
C LEU A 159 -7.47 -17.85 -32.44
N GLU A 160 -6.39 -18.58 -32.72
CA GLU A 160 -5.13 -18.44 -31.98
C GLU A 160 -4.55 -17.05 -32.17
N LYS A 161 -4.52 -16.54 -33.41
CA LYS A 161 -4.07 -15.17 -33.69
C LYS A 161 -4.91 -14.14 -32.92
N GLN A 162 -6.25 -14.26 -32.98
CA GLN A 162 -7.15 -13.38 -32.24
C GLN A 162 -6.88 -13.44 -30.73
N SER A 163 -6.74 -14.63 -30.16
CA SER A 163 -6.44 -14.82 -28.73
C SER A 163 -5.12 -14.14 -28.33
N THR A 164 -4.09 -14.17 -29.17
CA THR A 164 -2.83 -13.46 -28.89
C THR A 164 -2.96 -11.94 -28.99
N GLU A 165 -3.82 -11.43 -29.88
CA GLU A 165 -4.11 -10.00 -30.01
C GLU A 165 -4.90 -9.50 -28.80
N ASP A 166 -5.91 -10.25 -28.37
CA ASP A 166 -6.72 -9.95 -27.18
C ASP A 166 -5.86 -9.98 -25.90
N ALA A 167 -4.97 -10.96 -25.77
CA ALA A 167 -4.03 -11.02 -24.63
C ALA A 167 -3.10 -9.80 -24.58
N LYS A 168 -2.63 -9.30 -25.72
CA LYS A 168 -1.83 -8.06 -25.79
C LYS A 168 -2.65 -6.83 -25.41
N ALA A 169 -3.90 -6.75 -25.88
CA ALA A 169 -4.81 -5.67 -25.55
C ALA A 169 -5.09 -5.62 -24.04
N LEU A 170 -5.38 -6.77 -23.43
CA LEU A 170 -5.57 -6.91 -21.98
C LEU A 170 -4.34 -6.48 -21.18
N MET A 171 -3.14 -6.90 -21.60
CA MET A 171 -1.89 -6.45 -20.97
C MET A 171 -1.67 -4.94 -21.09
N SER A 172 -2.09 -4.34 -22.22
CA SER A 172 -2.02 -2.89 -22.40
C SER A 172 -3.02 -2.15 -21.51
N GLN A 173 -4.25 -2.66 -21.39
CA GLN A 173 -5.27 -2.10 -20.51
C GLN A 173 -4.88 -2.21 -19.03
N SER A 174 -4.33 -3.35 -18.60
CA SER A 174 -3.82 -3.55 -17.24
C SER A 174 -2.82 -2.44 -16.87
N LYS A 175 -1.87 -2.13 -17.76
CA LYS A 175 -0.91 -1.03 -17.54
C LYS A 175 -1.57 0.34 -17.37
N ILE A 176 -2.65 0.60 -18.12
CA ILE A 176 -3.41 1.85 -18.01
C ILE A 176 -4.12 1.90 -16.66
N ILE A 177 -4.79 0.81 -16.26
CA ILE A 177 -5.47 0.70 -14.97
C ILE A 177 -4.48 0.93 -13.83
N ASP A 178 -3.33 0.25 -13.86
CA ASP A 178 -2.27 0.44 -12.86
C ASP A 178 -1.86 1.92 -12.81
N SER A 179 -1.60 2.54 -13.96
CA SER A 179 -1.20 3.96 -14.03
C SER A 179 -2.27 4.93 -13.48
N LEU A 180 -3.55 4.62 -13.67
CA LEU A 180 -4.67 5.43 -13.19
C LEU A 180 -4.87 5.26 -11.68
N GLN A 181 -4.80 4.01 -11.19
CA GLN A 181 -4.82 3.73 -9.76
C GLN A 181 -3.70 4.48 -9.04
N TRP A 182 -2.49 4.48 -9.61
CA TRP A 182 -1.36 5.24 -9.07
C TRP A 182 -1.59 6.75 -9.07
N ARG A 183 -2.17 7.30 -10.14
CA ARG A 183 -2.53 8.73 -10.18
C ARG A 183 -3.56 9.08 -9.09
N GLY A 184 -4.50 8.18 -8.81
CA GLY A 184 -5.43 8.29 -7.69
C GLY A 184 -4.69 8.40 -6.36
N ILE A 185 -3.83 7.42 -6.06
CA ILE A 185 -3.01 7.40 -4.83
C ILE A 185 -2.18 8.68 -4.66
N CYS A 186 -1.55 9.16 -5.74
CA CYS A 186 -0.75 10.40 -5.69
C CYS A 186 -1.60 11.64 -5.39
N ARG A 187 -2.79 11.74 -5.99
CA ARG A 187 -3.72 12.86 -5.72
C ARG A 187 -4.25 12.80 -4.30
N ASP A 188 -4.58 11.61 -3.81
CA ASP A 188 -5.02 11.42 -2.44
C ASP A 188 -3.93 11.88 -1.46
N GLY A 189 -2.65 11.58 -1.75
CA GLY A 189 -1.52 12.13 -0.99
C GLY A 189 -1.45 13.66 -0.94
N GLN A 190 -1.77 14.36 -2.04
CA GLN A 190 -1.82 15.82 -2.06
C GLN A 190 -3.02 16.38 -1.29
N VAL A 191 -4.20 15.75 -1.44
CA VAL A 191 -5.40 16.11 -0.68
C VAL A 191 -5.17 15.88 0.81
N THR A 192 -4.53 14.77 1.17
CA THR A 192 -4.07 14.44 2.51
C THR A 192 -3.11 15.51 3.03
N ALA A 193 -2.10 15.92 2.25
CA ALA A 193 -1.17 16.96 2.68
C ALA A 193 -1.88 18.31 2.93
N LEU A 194 -2.88 18.65 2.13
CA LEU A 194 -3.72 19.82 2.35
C LEU A 194 -4.60 19.63 3.60
N ALA A 195 -5.20 18.46 3.77
CA ALA A 195 -6.00 18.10 4.95
C ALA A 195 -5.17 18.04 6.23
N ALA A 196 -3.88 17.73 6.15
CA ALA A 196 -2.92 17.73 7.25
C ALA A 196 -2.77 19.11 7.88
N SER A 197 -3.11 20.18 7.16
CA SER A 197 -3.20 21.53 7.71
C SER A 197 -4.49 21.80 8.50
N SER A 198 -5.47 20.90 8.44
CA SER A 198 -6.74 21.02 9.15
C SER A 198 -6.66 20.37 10.53
N GLY A 199 -6.97 21.14 11.57
CA GLY A 199 -7.06 20.64 12.94
C GLY A 199 -7.94 19.38 13.11
N PRO A 200 -9.13 19.28 12.46
CA PRO A 200 -9.98 18.10 12.57
C PRO A 200 -9.33 16.82 12.04
N TYR A 201 -8.52 16.92 10.98
CA TYR A 201 -7.86 15.76 10.42
C TYR A 201 -6.66 15.31 11.26
N ILE A 202 -5.85 16.25 11.76
CA ILE A 202 -4.79 15.97 12.76
C ILE A 202 -5.38 15.26 13.98
N TYR A 203 -6.53 15.72 14.45
CA TYR A 203 -7.23 15.09 15.58
C TYR A 203 -7.64 13.64 15.26
N ARG A 204 -8.21 13.39 14.08
CA ARG A 204 -8.54 12.03 13.61
C ARG A 204 -7.31 11.12 13.56
N ARG A 205 -6.18 11.62 13.08
CA ARG A 205 -4.92 10.84 13.03
C ARG A 205 -4.39 10.51 14.43
N ASN A 206 -4.47 11.45 15.37
CA ASN A 206 -4.18 11.16 16.78
C ASN A 206 -5.09 10.07 17.34
N TYR A 207 -6.40 10.16 17.07
CA TYR A 207 -7.38 9.15 17.48
C TYR A 207 -7.03 7.76 16.92
N PHE A 208 -6.66 7.65 15.64
CA PHE A 208 -6.21 6.40 15.03
C PHE A 208 -5.04 5.76 15.79
N LEU A 209 -3.98 6.52 16.06
CA LEU A 209 -2.80 6.04 16.80
C LEU A 209 -3.15 5.66 18.24
N SER A 210 -4.01 6.43 18.90
CA SER A 210 -4.45 6.15 20.27
C SER A 210 -5.28 4.86 20.34
N ILE A 211 -6.18 4.61 19.38
CA ILE A 211 -6.92 3.35 19.26
C ILE A 211 -5.96 2.19 19.04
N PHE A 212 -4.96 2.34 18.16
CA PHE A 212 -3.96 1.31 17.94
C PHE A 212 -3.16 0.99 19.23
N ASN A 213 -2.76 2.01 19.99
CA ASN A 213 -2.11 1.82 21.29
C ASN A 213 -2.98 1.03 22.27
N ARG A 214 -4.28 1.34 22.34
CA ARG A 214 -5.21 0.67 23.24
C ARG A 214 -5.49 -0.77 22.82
N ASP A 215 -5.87 -0.96 21.55
CA ASP A 215 -6.43 -2.22 21.06
C ASP A 215 -5.38 -3.24 20.64
N LYS A 216 -4.20 -2.77 20.17
CA LYS A 216 -3.17 -3.64 19.58
C LYS A 216 -1.91 -3.73 20.44
N LEU A 217 -1.52 -2.65 21.10
CA LEU A 217 -0.31 -2.63 21.92
C LEU A 217 -0.56 -2.79 23.42
N GLY A 218 -1.75 -2.43 23.91
CA GLY A 218 -2.05 -2.38 25.35
C GLY A 218 -1.25 -1.31 26.09
N THR A 219 -0.80 -0.26 25.40
CA THR A 219 0.09 0.79 25.95
C THR A 219 -0.55 2.18 25.92
N ALA A 220 -1.88 2.26 25.84
CA ALA A 220 -2.60 3.53 25.84
C ALA A 220 -2.38 4.29 27.15
N THR A 221 -2.06 5.59 27.03
CA THR A 221 -1.92 6.54 28.13
C THR A 221 -3.26 7.19 28.48
N ASP A 222 -3.34 7.92 29.60
CA ASP A 222 -4.53 8.72 29.94
C ASP A 222 -4.86 9.77 28.86
N THR A 223 -3.84 10.31 28.20
CA THR A 223 -4.02 11.20 27.05
C THR A 223 -4.66 10.47 25.87
N ASP A 224 -4.22 9.26 25.56
CA ASP A 224 -4.85 8.43 24.53
C ASP A 224 -6.32 8.15 24.87
N LEU A 225 -6.61 7.78 26.12
CA LEU A 225 -7.98 7.54 26.57
C LEU A 225 -8.85 8.80 26.48
N GLY A 226 -8.30 9.98 26.77
CA GLY A 226 -8.99 11.26 26.57
C GLY A 226 -9.32 11.55 25.11
N ILE A 227 -8.35 11.35 24.20
CA ILE A 227 -8.55 11.49 22.75
C ILE A 227 -9.62 10.51 22.26
N ILE A 228 -9.57 9.27 22.73
CA ILE A 228 -10.55 8.23 22.39
C ILE A 228 -11.94 8.61 22.90
N GLY A 229 -12.06 9.08 24.14
CA GLY A 229 -13.33 9.46 24.74
C GLY A 229 -14.00 10.66 24.06
N ALA A 230 -13.20 11.57 23.50
CA ALA A 230 -13.70 12.74 22.77
C ALA A 230 -13.99 12.46 21.28
N GLY A 231 -13.49 11.36 20.72
CA GLY A 231 -13.65 11.01 19.31
C GLY A 231 -14.77 10.00 19.05
N THR A 232 -15.64 10.28 18.09
CA THR A 232 -16.69 9.34 17.63
C THR A 232 -16.41 8.73 16.25
N GLN A 233 -15.37 9.19 15.56
CA GLN A 233 -15.13 8.83 14.15
C GLN A 233 -14.04 7.79 14.03
N SER A 234 -14.39 6.67 13.39
CA SER A 234 -13.42 5.68 12.95
C SER A 234 -12.60 6.25 11.79
N VAL A 235 -11.29 6.01 11.82
CA VAL A 235 -10.39 6.34 10.72
C VAL A 235 -9.96 5.03 10.09
N GLU A 236 -10.25 4.89 8.80
CA GLU A 236 -9.83 3.72 8.04
C GLU A 236 -8.39 3.92 7.56
N GLY A 237 -7.49 3.06 8.04
CA GLY A 237 -6.14 2.94 7.49
C GLY A 237 -5.08 3.88 8.07
N GLY A 238 -3.83 3.54 7.80
CA GLY A 238 -2.68 4.37 8.14
C GLY A 238 -2.50 5.54 7.17
N ASP A 239 -1.94 6.63 7.66
CA ASP A 239 -1.43 7.74 6.87
C ASP A 239 -0.03 8.11 7.35
N ALA A 240 0.98 7.38 6.86
CA ALA A 240 2.34 7.43 7.36
C ALA A 240 2.95 8.83 7.32
N MET A 241 2.64 9.60 6.26
CA MET A 241 3.16 10.97 6.12
C MET A 241 2.57 11.90 7.17
N VAL A 242 1.25 11.88 7.34
CA VAL A 242 0.58 12.77 8.31
C VAL A 242 0.88 12.32 9.72
N ASP A 243 0.83 11.02 9.99
CA ASP A 243 1.13 10.47 11.30
C ASP A 243 2.57 10.81 11.71
N ALA A 244 3.52 10.86 10.78
CA ALA A 244 4.88 11.29 11.07
C ALA A 244 4.95 12.77 11.51
N THR A 245 4.07 13.64 10.98
CA THR A 245 4.02 15.04 11.41
C THR A 245 3.56 15.21 12.86
N LEU A 246 2.80 14.25 13.40
CA LEU A 246 2.34 14.26 14.79
C LEU A 246 3.49 14.11 15.81
N TYR A 247 4.66 13.64 15.36
CA TYR A 247 5.84 13.45 16.21
C TYR A 247 6.77 14.67 16.21
N ILE A 248 6.35 15.79 15.60
CA ILE A 248 7.17 17.00 15.50
C ILE A 248 6.47 18.18 16.16
N GLY A 249 7.27 19.10 16.70
CA GLY A 249 6.79 20.34 17.31
C GLY A 249 6.56 20.23 18.82
N PRO A 250 5.90 21.24 19.42
CA PRO A 250 5.74 21.37 20.86
C PRO A 250 4.66 20.44 21.45
N MET A 251 3.61 20.13 20.68
CA MET A 251 2.53 19.20 21.08
C MET A 251 2.70 17.82 20.44
N ARG A 252 3.96 17.39 20.30
CA ARG A 252 4.29 16.14 19.63
C ARG A 252 3.96 14.91 20.47
N ARG A 253 3.57 13.85 19.78
CA ARG A 253 3.61 12.49 20.29
C ARG A 253 5.04 12.09 20.66
N ARG A 254 5.17 11.21 21.65
CA ARG A 254 6.47 10.72 22.17
C ARG A 254 6.60 9.20 22.14
N ASP A 255 5.55 8.51 21.75
CA ASP A 255 5.46 7.05 21.63
C ASP A 255 6.03 6.56 20.29
N PHE A 256 7.31 6.85 20.01
CA PHE A 256 7.96 6.48 18.74
C PHE A 256 7.86 4.99 18.41
N THR A 257 7.85 4.12 19.43
CA THR A 257 7.64 2.67 19.27
C THR A 257 6.31 2.34 18.59
N THR A 258 5.26 3.11 18.84
CA THR A 258 3.95 2.96 18.19
C THR A 258 4.06 3.19 16.70
N PHE A 259 4.68 4.31 16.31
CA PHE A 259 4.90 4.65 14.91
C PHE A 259 5.77 3.60 14.22
N LEU A 260 6.87 3.19 14.86
CA LEU A 260 7.78 2.19 14.36
C LEU A 260 7.07 0.84 14.12
N ARG A 261 6.17 0.42 15.02
CA ARG A 261 5.40 -0.82 14.83
C ARG A 261 4.40 -0.74 13.69
N LEU A 262 3.76 0.41 13.49
CA LEU A 262 2.80 0.61 12.41
C LEU A 262 3.46 0.66 11.04
N TYR A 263 4.59 1.34 10.93
CA TYR A 263 5.17 1.72 9.64
C TYR A 263 6.54 1.10 9.36
N GLY A 264 7.19 0.49 10.35
CA GLY A 264 8.52 -0.11 10.21
C GLY A 264 9.67 0.89 10.12
N PHE A 265 9.41 2.19 10.14
CA PHE A 265 10.41 3.26 10.07
C PHE A 265 10.17 4.32 11.13
N MET A 266 11.20 5.10 11.44
CA MET A 266 11.07 6.29 12.30
C MET A 266 10.31 7.42 11.57
N PRO A 267 9.55 8.28 12.29
CA PRO A 267 8.85 9.42 11.68
C PRO A 267 9.74 10.31 10.81
N GLU A 268 10.98 10.56 11.25
CA GLU A 268 11.96 11.39 10.56
C GLU A 268 12.37 10.78 9.22
N VAL A 269 12.43 9.45 9.13
CA VAL A 269 12.77 8.73 7.91
C VAL A 269 11.58 8.74 6.94
N VAL A 270 10.37 8.46 7.44
CA VAL A 270 9.15 8.45 6.60
C VAL A 270 8.92 9.79 5.92
N ARG A 271 9.18 10.91 6.62
CA ARG A 271 9.04 12.25 6.04
C ARG A 271 10.00 12.55 4.90
N GLN A 272 11.09 11.80 4.80
CA GLN A 272 12.07 11.96 3.72
C GLN A 272 11.70 11.13 2.49
N PHE A 273 10.70 10.26 2.58
CA PHE A 273 10.24 9.47 1.44
C PHE A 273 9.56 10.37 0.41
N VAL A 274 10.08 10.31 -0.81
CA VAL A 274 9.59 11.07 -1.96
C VAL A 274 8.61 10.23 -2.78
N ARG A 275 8.73 8.90 -2.72
CA ARG A 275 7.96 7.99 -3.56
C ARG A 275 6.62 7.65 -2.94
N PRO A 276 5.50 7.95 -3.62
CA PRO A 276 4.17 7.59 -3.13
C PRO A 276 3.99 6.07 -3.04
N GLU A 277 4.73 5.28 -3.84
CA GLU A 277 4.68 3.81 -3.78
C GLU A 277 5.18 3.27 -2.43
N THR A 278 6.25 3.85 -1.88
CA THR A 278 6.76 3.50 -0.55
C THR A 278 5.67 3.77 0.48
N ILE A 279 5.16 5.01 0.52
CA ILE A 279 4.12 5.45 1.46
C ILE A 279 2.86 4.59 1.36
N HIS A 280 2.46 4.21 0.14
CA HIS A 280 1.29 3.37 -0.08
C HIS A 280 1.42 2.01 0.62
N ILE A 281 2.57 1.34 0.49
CA ILE A 281 2.83 0.07 1.18
C ILE A 281 2.81 0.23 2.70
N LEU A 282 3.37 1.32 3.23
CA LEU A 282 3.34 1.60 4.67
C LEU A 282 1.89 1.77 5.16
N ASN A 283 1.06 2.49 4.40
CA ASN A 283 -0.34 2.73 4.72
C ASN A 283 -1.18 1.45 4.68
N ILE A 284 -0.92 0.57 3.71
CA ILE A 284 -1.57 -0.75 3.62
C ILE A 284 -1.22 -1.59 4.85
N HIS A 285 0.06 -1.71 5.17
CA HIS A 285 0.51 -2.47 6.35
C HIS A 285 -0.12 -1.94 7.63
N ALA A 286 -0.01 -0.64 7.89
CA ALA A 286 -0.60 0.00 9.06
C ALA A 286 -2.12 -0.18 9.11
N GLY A 287 -2.80 -0.09 7.95
CA GLY A 287 -4.24 -0.29 7.86
C GLY A 287 -4.68 -1.72 8.19
N VAL A 288 -3.96 -2.73 7.69
CA VAL A 288 -4.23 -4.14 8.04
C VAL A 288 -3.93 -4.40 9.51
N LEU A 289 -2.79 -3.92 10.01
CA LEU A 289 -2.35 -4.13 11.40
C LEU A 289 -3.29 -3.47 12.42
N ALA A 290 -3.78 -2.26 12.13
CA ALA A 290 -4.68 -1.53 13.01
C ALA A 290 -6.16 -1.94 12.87
N SER A 291 -6.54 -2.67 11.82
CA SER A 291 -7.93 -3.01 11.58
C SER A 291 -8.52 -3.94 12.64
N GLN A 292 -9.80 -3.75 12.95
CA GLN A 292 -10.61 -4.72 13.69
C GLN A 292 -11.28 -5.76 12.76
N HIS A 293 -11.33 -5.47 11.46
CA HIS A 293 -12.06 -6.26 10.47
C HIS A 293 -11.16 -6.87 9.40
N LYS A 294 -9.87 -6.52 9.35
CA LYS A 294 -8.89 -7.12 8.47
C LYS A 294 -7.83 -7.83 9.29
N MET A 295 -7.38 -8.96 8.79
CA MET A 295 -6.28 -9.73 9.37
C MET A 295 -5.32 -10.13 8.26
N GLY A 296 -4.04 -9.80 8.44
CA GLY A 296 -2.96 -10.29 7.59
C GLY A 296 -2.46 -11.64 8.10
N SER A 297 -2.01 -12.52 7.20
CA SER A 297 -1.33 -13.75 7.60
C SER A 297 0.10 -13.48 8.12
N GLU A 298 0.73 -14.50 8.72
CA GLU A 298 2.15 -14.42 9.10
C GLU A 298 3.06 -14.12 7.88
N THR A 299 2.69 -14.63 6.70
CA THR A 299 3.42 -14.37 5.45
C THR A 299 3.37 -12.88 5.11
N PHE A 300 2.21 -12.23 5.25
CA PHE A 300 2.04 -10.80 5.01
C PHE A 300 3.00 -9.98 5.87
N TYR A 301 3.00 -10.21 7.17
CA TYR A 301 3.84 -9.48 8.11
C TYR A 301 5.34 -9.72 7.89
N ARG A 302 5.73 -10.98 7.64
CA ARG A 302 7.10 -11.35 7.34
C ARG A 302 7.61 -10.70 6.04
N LEU A 303 6.78 -10.64 4.99
CA LEU A 303 7.16 -10.00 3.73
C LEU A 303 7.29 -8.48 3.89
N PHE A 304 6.44 -7.85 4.70
CA PHE A 304 6.61 -6.45 5.05
C PHE A 304 7.93 -6.19 5.78
N ALA A 305 8.26 -7.01 6.79
CA ALA A 305 9.53 -6.90 7.51
C ALA A 305 10.74 -7.06 6.58
N LYS A 306 10.69 -7.98 5.61
CA LYS A 306 11.74 -8.12 4.58
C LYS A 306 11.86 -6.88 3.70
N PHE A 307 10.74 -6.26 3.33
CA PHE A 307 10.74 -4.99 2.61
C PHE A 307 11.42 -3.88 3.42
N VAL A 308 11.01 -3.67 4.68
CA VAL A 308 11.62 -2.67 5.58
C VAL A 308 13.12 -2.91 5.74
N GLN A 309 13.54 -4.16 5.93
CA GLN A 309 14.95 -4.51 6.08
C GLN A 309 15.75 -4.24 4.79
N ALA A 310 15.25 -4.66 3.63
CA ALA A 310 15.93 -4.41 2.36
C ALA A 310 16.04 -2.91 2.09
N PHE A 311 14.97 -2.15 2.34
CA PHE A 311 14.93 -0.71 2.15
C PHE A 311 15.90 0.01 3.09
N SER A 312 15.92 -0.37 4.38
CA SER A 312 16.84 0.21 5.37
C SER A 312 18.31 -0.02 5.00
N LYS A 313 18.64 -1.20 4.44
CA LYS A 313 19.99 -1.52 3.96
C LYS A 313 20.39 -0.70 2.72
N ALA A 314 19.46 -0.43 1.81
CA ALA A 314 19.70 0.41 0.65
C ALA A 314 19.81 1.90 1.01
N GLY A 315 19.20 2.30 2.14
CA GLY A 315 19.09 3.68 2.58
C GLY A 315 18.12 4.50 1.73
N ILE A 316 17.92 5.77 2.12
CA ILE A 316 16.97 6.68 1.45
C ILE A 316 17.33 6.91 -0.03
N LYS A 317 18.62 6.84 -0.38
CA LYS A 317 19.08 6.91 -1.79
C LYS A 317 18.60 5.74 -2.64
N GLY A 318 18.28 4.60 -2.03
CA GLY A 318 17.72 3.45 -2.73
C GLY A 318 16.29 3.66 -3.24
N GLU A 319 15.63 4.75 -2.81
CA GLU A 319 14.24 5.05 -3.15
C GLU A 319 14.06 5.45 -4.64
N GLU A 320 15.03 6.13 -5.24
CA GLU A 320 14.93 6.58 -6.64
C GLU A 320 15.04 5.43 -7.65
N ASP A 321 15.80 4.38 -7.32
CA ASP A 321 16.22 3.36 -8.27
C ASP A 321 15.34 2.11 -8.27
N TYR A 322 14.70 1.77 -7.14
CA TYR A 322 14.07 0.44 -7.01
C TYR A 322 12.82 0.26 -7.89
N TYR A 323 12.24 1.35 -8.42
CA TYR A 323 11.04 1.28 -9.28
C TYR A 323 11.33 1.41 -10.78
N LYS A 324 12.40 2.11 -11.18
CA LYS A 324 12.70 2.42 -12.61
C LYS A 324 14.01 1.83 -13.12
N GLY A 325 14.81 1.24 -12.24
CA GLY A 325 16.15 0.73 -12.55
C GLY A 325 16.23 -0.79 -12.72
N LYS A 326 17.46 -1.30 -12.63
CA LYS A 326 17.70 -2.74 -12.53
C LYS A 326 17.06 -3.27 -11.24
N PRO A 327 16.37 -4.42 -11.26
CA PRO A 327 15.81 -4.99 -10.05
C PRO A 327 16.84 -5.10 -8.93
N THR A 328 16.52 -4.52 -7.78
CA THR A 328 17.30 -4.58 -6.54
C THR A 328 16.62 -5.52 -5.53
N ASP A 329 17.27 -5.80 -4.41
CA ASP A 329 16.64 -6.52 -3.29
C ASP A 329 15.38 -5.80 -2.78
N VAL A 330 15.38 -4.46 -2.78
CA VAL A 330 14.20 -3.64 -2.44
C VAL A 330 13.09 -3.84 -3.45
N THR A 331 13.42 -3.82 -4.75
CA THR A 331 12.47 -4.08 -5.84
C THR A 331 11.80 -5.45 -5.66
N HIS A 332 12.60 -6.49 -5.39
CA HIS A 332 12.06 -7.84 -5.20
C HIS A 332 11.21 -7.97 -3.93
N ALA A 333 11.61 -7.35 -2.82
CA ALA A 333 10.83 -7.36 -1.59
C ALA A 333 9.51 -6.59 -1.74
N TYR A 334 9.55 -5.44 -2.41
CA TYR A 334 8.38 -4.62 -2.74
C TYR A 334 7.34 -5.43 -3.53
N TRP A 335 7.73 -6.03 -4.67
CA TRP A 335 6.79 -6.78 -5.51
C TRP A 335 6.23 -8.00 -4.80
N LYS A 336 7.08 -8.73 -4.06
CA LYS A 336 6.60 -9.88 -3.25
C LYS A 336 5.58 -9.46 -2.20
N PHE A 337 5.79 -8.33 -1.54
CA PHE A 337 4.81 -7.83 -0.58
C PHE A 337 3.52 -7.37 -1.29
N LEU A 338 3.63 -6.72 -2.45
CA LEU A 338 2.46 -6.27 -3.21
C LEU A 338 1.58 -7.45 -3.65
N ASP A 339 2.19 -8.50 -4.21
CA ASP A 339 1.51 -9.74 -4.61
C ASP A 339 0.82 -10.41 -3.41
N CYS A 340 1.44 -10.32 -2.24
CA CYS A 340 0.95 -10.90 -0.99
C CYS A 340 -0.34 -10.22 -0.48
N ILE A 341 -0.55 -8.93 -0.71
CA ILE A 341 -1.70 -8.19 -0.15
C ILE A 341 -3.03 -8.82 -0.56
N ASN A 342 -3.17 -9.20 -1.84
CA ASN A 342 -4.41 -9.74 -2.37
C ASN A 342 -4.65 -11.20 -1.94
N ALA A 343 -3.59 -11.93 -1.61
CA ALA A 343 -3.67 -13.35 -1.27
C ALA A 343 -3.79 -13.60 0.25
N GLU A 344 -3.21 -12.73 1.07
CA GLU A 344 -2.95 -13.00 2.48
C GLU A 344 -3.69 -12.07 3.45
N VAL A 345 -4.51 -11.13 2.95
CA VAL A 345 -5.35 -10.26 3.76
C VAL A 345 -6.81 -10.70 3.65
N VAL A 346 -7.39 -11.10 4.78
CA VAL A 346 -8.78 -11.56 4.84
C VAL A 346 -9.62 -10.53 5.58
N ASP A 347 -10.78 -10.17 5.01
CA ASP A 347 -11.83 -9.45 5.73
C ASP A 347 -12.55 -10.46 6.62
N THR A 348 -12.49 -10.25 7.93
CA THR A 348 -13.06 -11.18 8.90
C THR A 348 -14.58 -11.09 8.93
N GLY A 349 -15.20 -10.05 8.33
CA GLY A 349 -16.66 -9.96 8.16
C GLY A 349 -17.47 -9.85 9.45
N VAL A 350 -16.85 -9.93 10.63
CA VAL A 350 -17.50 -10.00 11.96
C VAL A 350 -18.19 -8.67 12.35
N GLY A 351 -18.17 -7.64 11.49
CA GLY A 351 -18.63 -6.28 11.83
C GLY A 351 -19.95 -5.82 11.21
N ARG A 352 -20.58 -6.57 10.30
CA ARG A 352 -21.86 -6.14 9.65
C ARG A 352 -23.07 -6.94 10.10
N GLU A 353 -23.13 -7.34 11.36
CA GLU A 353 -24.43 -7.69 11.93
C GLU A 353 -25.16 -6.36 12.19
N THR A 354 -25.88 -5.94 11.15
CA THR A 354 -26.72 -4.75 11.15
C THR A 354 -27.64 -4.81 12.36
N ARG A 355 -27.43 -3.92 13.33
CA ARG A 355 -28.48 -3.53 14.27
C ARG A 355 -29.56 -2.75 13.51
N PHE A 356 -30.29 -3.43 12.63
CA PHE A 356 -31.67 -3.08 12.34
C PHE A 356 -32.48 -3.79 13.42
N ALA A 357 -32.52 -3.19 14.61
CA ALA A 357 -33.52 -3.54 15.62
C ALA A 357 -34.61 -2.47 15.51
N GLU A 358 -35.83 -2.98 15.38
CA GLU A 358 -37.14 -2.35 15.16
C GLU A 358 -37.53 -1.28 16.18
#